data_AF-A0A7Z0TL72-F1
#
_entry.id   AF-A0A7Z0TL72-F1
#
_cell.length_a   1.000
_cell.length_b   1.000
_cell.length_c   1.000
_cell.angle_alpha   90.00
_cell.angle_beta   90.00
_cell.angle_gamma   90.00
#
_symmetry.space_group_name_H-M   'P 1'
#
loop_
_entity.id
_entity.type
_entity.pdbx_description
1 polymer ?
#
loop_
_entity_poly.entity_id
_entity_poly.type
_entity_poly.pdbx_seq_one_letter_code
_entity_poly.pdbx_strand_id
1 'polypeptide(L)'
;MTGHGDRTGGNRTDGNRTDGARGWREAARAALYGPGGFYRRPEGPVGHFRTSVHASPLFAGAVSRLLCRVDEALERPPELTFVDMAAGRGELAADVLAALPPEVALRTRVCAVEVADRPAGLPERIEWLDQPPPGARGLLFANEWLDNVPVDVAETDEDGVPRLVLVRPDGTEVPGGPVDGEDAAWLERWWPLPPEEGLRAEIGLPRDRAWAAAVASLDRGLAVAVDYAHTAGARPPFGTLTGFREGREVPPVPDGCRDLTAHVALDACRLPGGRLLTQREAL
;
A
#
# COMPACT_ATOMS: atom_id res chain seq x y z
N MET A 1 28.07 41.97 50.92
CA MET A 1 26.65 42.31 51.21
C MET A 1 26.20 43.20 50.06
N THR A 2 25.22 42.91 49.22
CA THR A 2 24.16 41.89 49.15
C THR A 2 23.69 41.90 47.69
N GLY A 3 23.94 40.82 46.94
CA GLY A 3 23.41 40.64 45.59
C GLY A 3 22.03 39.98 45.68
N HIS A 4 21.06 40.57 44.98
CA HIS A 4 19.70 40.07 44.77
C HIS A 4 19.72 38.64 44.20
N GLY A 5 19.22 37.68 44.96
CA GLY A 5 18.88 36.35 44.46
C GLY A 5 17.42 36.31 44.09
N ASP A 6 17.13 36.44 42.79
CA ASP A 6 15.78 36.27 42.26
C ASP A 6 15.55 34.82 41.85
N ARG A 7 14.37 34.32 42.22
CA ARG A 7 13.95 32.92 42.08
C ARG A 7 13.44 32.70 40.67
N THR A 8 14.07 31.81 39.93
CA THR A 8 13.43 31.19 38.75
C THR A 8 13.02 29.78 39.12
N GLY A 9 11.71 29.64 39.39
CA GLY A 9 11.04 28.36 39.53
C GLY A 9 11.27 27.52 38.29
N GLY A 10 11.73 26.29 38.49
CA GLY A 10 11.86 25.30 37.45
C GLY A 10 10.50 25.03 36.82
N ASN A 11 10.37 25.37 35.55
CA ASN A 11 9.27 24.91 34.72
C ASN A 11 9.59 23.46 34.36
N ARG A 12 9.02 22.52 35.11
CA ARG A 12 9.00 21.10 34.76
C ARG A 12 8.19 20.98 33.47
N THR A 13 8.88 20.76 32.36
CA THR A 13 8.26 20.30 31.14
C THR A 13 7.91 18.82 31.34
N ASP A 14 6.68 18.57 31.77
CA ASP A 14 6.01 17.29 31.60
C ASP A 14 5.90 17.01 30.10
N GLY A 15 6.78 16.13 29.63
CA GLY A 15 6.79 15.60 28.29
C GLY A 15 7.28 14.17 28.38
N ASN A 16 6.40 13.27 28.80
CA ASN A 16 6.59 11.83 28.66
C ASN A 16 6.61 11.51 27.15
N ARG A 17 7.73 11.79 26.48
CA ARG A 17 8.01 11.27 25.15
C ARG A 17 8.27 9.80 25.36
N THR A 18 7.35 8.98 24.87
CA THR A 18 7.66 7.60 24.50
C THR A 18 9.01 7.61 23.78
N ASP A 19 9.88 6.69 24.16
CA ASP A 19 11.29 6.53 23.79
C ASP A 19 11.51 6.34 22.26
N GLY A 20 11.14 7.33 21.45
CA GLY A 20 11.10 7.27 19.99
C GLY A 20 9.99 6.39 19.39
N ALA A 21 9.12 5.78 20.21
CA ALA A 21 8.04 4.92 19.72
C ALA A 21 6.90 5.73 19.09
N ARG A 22 6.40 5.24 17.93
CA ARG A 22 5.35 5.86 17.11
C ARG A 22 4.44 4.79 16.51
N GLY A 23 3.29 5.18 15.97
CA GLY A 23 2.38 4.24 15.29
C GLY A 23 3.05 3.55 14.10
N TRP A 24 2.70 2.29 13.86
CA TRP A 24 3.22 1.50 12.75
C TRP A 24 3.03 2.19 11.39
N ARG A 25 1.89 2.86 11.18
CA ARG A 25 1.61 3.60 9.94
C ARG A 25 2.64 4.69 9.70
N GLU A 26 2.97 5.46 10.73
CA GLU A 26 3.95 6.55 10.64
C GLU A 26 5.35 5.99 10.41
N ALA A 27 5.71 4.96 11.16
CA ALA A 27 7.02 4.31 11.07
C ALA A 27 7.27 3.70 9.70
N ALA A 28 6.32 2.90 9.21
CA ALA A 28 6.39 2.26 7.90
C ALA A 28 6.38 3.31 6.78
N ARG A 29 5.56 4.37 6.87
CA ARG A 29 5.60 5.46 5.87
C ARG A 29 6.97 6.11 5.76
N ALA A 30 7.61 6.40 6.90
CA ALA A 30 8.96 6.97 6.91
C ALA A 30 9.99 5.99 6.34
N ALA A 31 9.92 4.72 6.74
CA ALA A 31 10.85 3.67 6.31
C ALA A 31 10.71 3.33 4.81
N LEU A 32 9.50 3.29 4.27
CA LEU A 32 9.22 2.91 2.89
C LEU A 32 9.39 4.09 1.92
N TYR A 33 8.85 5.25 2.28
CA TYR A 33 8.65 6.36 1.34
C TYR A 33 9.32 7.68 1.75
N GLY A 34 9.92 7.76 2.94
CA GLY A 34 10.66 8.92 3.40
C GLY A 34 11.99 9.12 2.68
N PRO A 35 12.75 10.18 3.01
CA PRO A 35 14.11 10.36 2.50
C PRO A 35 14.98 9.13 2.81
N GLY A 36 15.53 8.49 1.77
CA GLY A 36 16.29 7.25 1.91
C GLY A 36 15.46 6.00 2.26
N GLY A 37 14.13 6.08 2.14
CA GLY A 37 13.23 4.94 2.34
C GLY A 37 13.39 3.86 1.28
N PHE A 38 12.93 2.65 1.60
CA PHE A 38 13.13 1.43 0.81
C PHE A 38 12.81 1.60 -0.68
N TYR A 39 11.65 2.18 -1.01
CA TYR A 39 11.20 2.35 -2.40
C TYR A 39 11.88 3.50 -3.15
N ARG A 40 12.62 4.38 -2.47
CA ARG A 40 13.37 5.48 -3.10
C ARG A 40 14.84 5.16 -3.37
N ARG A 41 15.31 3.98 -2.95
CA ARG A 41 16.72 3.57 -3.12
C ARG A 41 16.98 3.03 -4.53
N PRO A 42 18.17 3.25 -5.12
CA PRO A 42 18.51 2.76 -6.45
C PRO A 42 18.43 1.24 -6.61
N GLU A 43 18.72 0.50 -5.54
CA GLU A 43 18.64 -0.97 -5.51
C GLU A 43 17.19 -1.44 -5.70
N GLY A 44 16.23 -0.63 -5.24
CA GLY A 44 14.78 -0.84 -5.33
C GLY A 44 14.30 -2.18 -4.77
N PRO A 45 13.00 -2.47 -4.88
CA PRO A 45 12.44 -3.76 -4.51
C PRO A 45 13.03 -4.92 -5.33
N VAL A 46 13.60 -4.69 -6.53
CA VAL A 46 14.06 -5.77 -7.41
C VAL A 46 15.44 -6.32 -7.05
N GLY A 47 16.22 -5.62 -6.23
CA GLY A 47 17.34 -6.24 -5.51
C GLY A 47 16.89 -7.32 -4.51
N HIS A 48 15.60 -7.33 -4.17
CA HIS A 48 15.04 -8.12 -3.08
C HIS A 48 13.85 -9.01 -3.48
N PHE A 49 13.07 -8.72 -4.52
CA PHE A 49 11.87 -9.48 -4.91
C PHE A 49 11.79 -9.73 -6.40
N ARG A 50 11.35 -10.94 -6.75
CA ARG A 50 10.71 -11.23 -8.03
C ARG A 50 9.20 -11.14 -7.79
N THR A 51 8.59 -9.98 -8.01
CA THR A 51 7.12 -9.90 -8.06
C THR A 51 6.59 -10.66 -9.27
N SER A 52 5.29 -10.95 -9.30
CA SER A 52 4.62 -11.66 -10.41
C SER A 52 4.83 -10.99 -11.78
N VAL A 53 4.99 -9.67 -11.81
CA VAL A 53 5.38 -8.88 -13.00
C VAL A 53 6.75 -9.31 -13.56
N HIS A 54 7.69 -9.70 -12.70
CA HIS A 54 9.00 -10.22 -13.10
C HIS A 54 8.95 -11.71 -13.49
N ALA A 55 7.83 -12.40 -13.26
CA ALA A 55 7.75 -13.84 -13.35
C ALA A 55 7.38 -14.34 -14.76
N SER A 56 6.65 -13.57 -15.58
CA SER A 56 6.28 -14.05 -16.93
C SER A 56 5.71 -12.98 -17.89
N PRO A 57 6.13 -13.00 -19.18
CA PRO A 57 5.44 -12.29 -20.27
C PRO A 57 3.94 -12.62 -20.38
N LEU A 58 3.52 -13.77 -19.84
CA LEU A 58 2.10 -14.17 -19.82
C LEU A 58 1.23 -13.23 -18.98
N PHE A 59 1.80 -12.63 -17.93
CA PHE A 59 1.07 -11.70 -17.05
C PHE A 59 0.74 -10.41 -17.80
N ALA A 60 1.74 -9.77 -18.42
CA ALA A 60 1.53 -8.61 -19.28
C ALA A 60 0.57 -8.92 -20.45
N GLY A 61 0.68 -10.11 -21.04
CA GLY A 61 -0.27 -10.57 -22.05
C GLY A 61 -1.72 -10.69 -21.54
N ALA A 62 -1.92 -11.10 -20.29
CA ALA A 62 -3.25 -11.16 -19.67
C ALA A 62 -3.82 -9.76 -19.40
N VAL A 63 -2.98 -8.83 -18.92
CA VAL A 63 -3.36 -7.43 -18.69
C VAL A 63 -3.66 -6.73 -20.02
N SER A 64 -2.86 -6.94 -21.07
CA SER A 64 -3.14 -6.46 -22.44
C SER A 64 -4.51 -6.95 -22.95
N ARG A 65 -4.81 -8.26 -22.80
CA ARG A 65 -6.13 -8.81 -23.17
C ARG A 65 -7.27 -8.20 -22.35
N LEU A 66 -7.05 -7.90 -21.06
CA LEU A 66 -8.04 -7.21 -20.24
C LEU A 66 -8.26 -5.78 -20.74
N LEU A 67 -7.19 -5.05 -21.05
CA LEU A 67 -7.25 -3.70 -21.60
C LEU A 67 -8.02 -3.67 -22.94
N CYS A 68 -7.79 -4.63 -23.84
CA CYS A 68 -8.58 -4.76 -25.07
C CYS A 68 -10.07 -5.02 -24.81
N ARG A 69 -10.43 -5.79 -23.77
CA ARG A 69 -11.85 -6.01 -23.41
C ARG A 69 -12.49 -4.75 -22.82
N VAL A 70 -11.76 -4.01 -21.98
CA VAL A 70 -12.20 -2.71 -21.46
C VAL A 70 -12.41 -1.74 -22.60
N ASP A 71 -11.48 -1.71 -23.55
CA ASP A 71 -11.58 -0.89 -24.74
C ASP A 71 -12.85 -1.14 -25.57
N GLU A 72 -13.15 -2.40 -25.86
CA GLU A 72 -14.39 -2.77 -26.57
C GLU A 72 -15.63 -2.37 -25.78
N ALA A 73 -15.62 -2.58 -24.46
CA ALA A 73 -16.72 -2.19 -23.57
C ALA A 73 -16.89 -0.66 -23.47
N LEU A 74 -15.84 0.11 -23.73
CA LEU A 74 -15.87 1.57 -23.82
C LEU A 74 -16.19 2.09 -25.23
N GLU A 75 -16.57 1.20 -26.16
CA GLU A 75 -16.90 1.51 -27.55
C GLU A 75 -15.71 2.11 -28.32
N ARG A 76 -14.49 1.66 -28.00
CA ARG A 76 -13.24 2.00 -28.70
C ARG A 76 -12.99 3.52 -28.76
N PRO A 77 -12.79 4.17 -27.61
CA PRO A 77 -12.58 5.61 -27.56
C PRO A 77 -11.32 6.02 -28.36
N PRO A 78 -11.26 7.28 -28.83
CA PRO A 78 -10.11 7.79 -29.58
C PRO A 78 -8.81 7.81 -28.78
N GLU A 79 -8.91 7.85 -27.44
CA GLU A 79 -7.80 7.65 -26.51
C GLU A 79 -8.23 6.62 -25.45
N LEU A 80 -7.33 5.67 -25.15
CA LEU A 80 -7.52 4.65 -24.11
C LEU A 80 -6.40 4.78 -23.08
N THR A 81 -6.72 4.98 -21.80
CA THR A 81 -5.70 5.11 -20.75
C THR A 81 -5.42 3.76 -20.10
N PHE A 82 -4.14 3.38 -20.03
CA PHE A 82 -3.66 2.31 -19.15
C PHE A 82 -2.84 2.93 -18.02
N VAL A 83 -3.27 2.72 -16.78
CA VAL A 83 -2.59 3.20 -15.57
C VAL A 83 -2.01 1.99 -14.82
N ASP A 84 -0.69 1.95 -14.70
CA ASP A 84 0.06 0.99 -13.88
C ASP A 84 0.40 1.65 -12.55
N MET A 85 -0.29 1.27 -11.48
CA MET A 85 -0.14 1.84 -10.13
C MET A 85 0.96 1.11 -9.35
N ALA A 86 1.85 1.89 -8.71
CA ALA A 86 3.07 1.38 -8.10
C ALA A 86 3.91 0.61 -9.13
N ALA A 87 4.19 1.29 -10.25
CA ALA A 87 4.74 0.68 -11.45
C ALA A 87 6.16 0.11 -11.28
N GLY A 88 6.83 0.32 -10.15
CA GLY A 88 8.18 -0.18 -9.91
C GLY A 88 9.17 0.49 -10.84
N ARG A 89 9.69 -0.20 -11.86
CA ARG A 89 10.51 0.42 -12.92
C ARG A 89 9.78 0.46 -14.26
N GLY A 90 8.46 0.28 -14.26
CA GLY A 90 7.61 0.36 -15.44
C GLY A 90 7.69 -0.88 -16.34
N GLU A 91 8.17 -2.02 -15.84
CA GLU A 91 8.25 -3.26 -16.61
C GLU A 91 6.86 -3.70 -17.10
N LEU A 92 5.84 -3.69 -16.24
CA LEU A 92 4.48 -4.05 -16.63
C LEU A 92 3.93 -3.06 -17.67
N ALA A 93 4.07 -1.75 -17.43
CA ALA A 93 3.72 -0.71 -18.38
C ALA A 93 4.35 -0.93 -19.78
N ALA A 94 5.64 -1.25 -19.83
CA ALA A 94 6.35 -1.50 -21.08
C ALA A 94 5.91 -2.80 -21.76
N ASP A 95 5.77 -3.88 -21.01
CA ASP A 95 5.40 -5.18 -21.55
C ASP A 95 3.94 -5.21 -22.03
N VAL A 96 3.03 -4.54 -21.31
CA VAL A 96 1.64 -4.38 -21.75
C VAL A 96 1.60 -3.59 -23.05
N LEU A 97 2.35 -2.48 -23.13
CA LEU A 97 2.42 -1.67 -24.35
C LEU A 97 2.93 -2.46 -25.55
N ALA A 98 3.96 -3.30 -25.35
CA ALA A 98 4.52 -4.17 -26.37
C ALA A 98 3.57 -5.31 -26.78
N ALA A 99 2.73 -5.78 -25.86
CA ALA A 99 1.78 -6.88 -26.07
C ALA A 99 0.43 -6.43 -26.65
N LEU A 100 0.20 -5.13 -26.85
CA LEU A 100 -1.05 -4.62 -27.42
C LEU A 100 -1.11 -4.79 -28.95
N PRO A 101 -2.30 -5.06 -29.53
CA PRO A 101 -2.50 -4.96 -30.97
C PRO A 101 -2.14 -3.56 -31.48
N PRO A 102 -1.50 -3.41 -32.67
CA PRO A 102 -1.00 -2.11 -33.14
C PRO A 102 -2.03 -0.98 -33.12
N GLU A 103 -3.27 -1.26 -33.51
CA GLU A 103 -4.37 -0.30 -33.55
C GLU A 103 -4.83 0.17 -32.16
N VAL A 104 -4.73 -0.70 -31.15
CA VAL A 104 -5.02 -0.34 -29.76
C VAL A 104 -3.81 0.38 -29.18
N ALA A 105 -2.61 -0.15 -29.42
CA ALA A 105 -1.36 0.44 -28.98
C ALA A 105 -1.27 1.91 -29.40
N LEU A 106 -1.53 2.25 -30.67
CA LEU A 106 -1.41 3.61 -31.23
C LEU A 106 -2.19 4.69 -30.48
N ARG A 107 -3.35 4.36 -29.91
CA ARG A 107 -4.19 5.28 -29.14
C ARG A 107 -4.14 5.08 -27.63
N THR A 108 -3.37 4.09 -27.18
CA THR A 108 -3.19 3.85 -25.76
C THR A 108 -2.22 4.86 -25.17
N ARG A 109 -2.68 5.64 -24.19
CA ARG A 109 -1.87 6.46 -23.30
C ARG A 109 -1.47 5.60 -22.10
N VAL A 110 -0.19 5.32 -21.94
CA VAL A 110 0.33 4.48 -20.86
C VAL A 110 0.93 5.37 -19.77
N CYS A 111 0.41 5.24 -18.55
CA CYS A 111 0.81 6.00 -17.38
C CYS A 111 1.34 5.04 -16.31
N ALA A 112 2.63 5.14 -15.99
CA ALA A 112 3.23 4.49 -14.84
C ALA A 112 3.20 5.47 -13.65
N VAL A 113 2.53 5.07 -12.57
CA VAL A 113 2.42 5.86 -11.35
C VAL A 113 3.37 5.31 -10.30
N GLU A 114 4.37 6.10 -9.92
CA GLU A 114 5.45 5.65 -9.05
C GLU A 114 6.08 6.83 -8.30
N VAL A 115 6.49 6.59 -7.05
CA VAL A 115 7.13 7.61 -6.19
C VAL A 115 8.63 7.70 -6.40
N ALA A 116 9.22 6.65 -6.97
CA ALA A 116 10.63 6.58 -7.34
C ALA A 116 10.90 7.37 -8.64
N ASP A 117 12.17 7.72 -8.84
CA ASP A 117 12.59 8.38 -10.07
C ASP A 117 12.40 7.48 -11.29
N ARG A 118 12.08 8.11 -12.42
CA ARG A 118 11.92 7.40 -13.69
C ARG A 118 13.21 6.64 -14.04
N PRO A 119 13.14 5.33 -14.30
CA PRO A 119 14.32 4.55 -14.66
C PRO A 119 14.86 4.92 -16.05
N ALA A 120 16.18 4.83 -16.20
CA ALA A 120 16.84 5.01 -17.49
C ALA A 120 16.41 3.92 -18.48
N GLY A 121 16.16 4.30 -19.74
CA GLY A 121 15.80 3.36 -20.80
C GLY A 121 14.31 3.00 -20.89
N LEU A 122 13.47 3.48 -19.97
CA LEU A 122 12.02 3.32 -20.09
C LEU A 122 11.50 4.07 -21.32
N PRO A 123 10.74 3.42 -22.23
CA PRO A 123 10.25 4.06 -23.46
C PRO A 123 9.57 5.40 -23.20
N GLU A 124 9.92 6.43 -23.99
CA GLU A 124 9.36 7.80 -23.84
C GLU A 124 7.83 7.85 -23.91
N ARG A 125 7.22 6.86 -24.57
CA ARG A 125 5.77 6.70 -24.70
C ARG A 125 5.05 6.35 -23.38
N ILE A 126 5.79 5.90 -22.37
CA ILE A 126 5.27 5.65 -21.03
C ILE A 126 5.41 6.95 -20.25
N GLU A 127 4.31 7.54 -19.84
CA GLU A 127 4.31 8.73 -18.96
C GLU A 127 4.60 8.30 -17.53
N TRP A 128 5.50 9.02 -16.84
CA TRP A 128 5.84 8.77 -15.44
C TRP A 128 5.19 9.83 -14.57
N LEU A 129 4.35 9.42 -13.63
CA LEU A 129 3.51 10.31 -12.83
C LEU A 129 3.62 9.98 -11.34
N ASP A 130 3.47 10.99 -10.49
CA ASP A 130 3.40 10.77 -9.03
C ASP A 130 2.02 10.29 -8.57
N GLN A 131 0.98 10.53 -9.38
CA GLN A 131 -0.43 10.24 -9.08
C GLN A 131 -1.18 9.79 -10.35
N PRO A 132 -2.23 8.97 -10.22
CA PRO A 132 -3.03 8.57 -11.37
C PRO A 132 -3.71 9.78 -12.03
N PRO A 133 -3.74 9.85 -13.38
CA PRO A 133 -4.29 11.01 -14.08
C PRO A 133 -5.81 11.10 -13.88
N PRO A 134 -6.35 12.26 -13.47
CA PRO A 134 -7.78 12.43 -13.27
C PRO A 134 -8.53 12.36 -14.60
N GLY A 135 -9.72 11.75 -14.59
CA GLY A 135 -10.57 11.60 -15.77
C GLY A 135 -10.10 10.51 -16.74
N ALA A 136 -9.26 9.58 -16.28
CA ALA A 136 -8.76 8.48 -17.11
C ALA A 136 -9.91 7.61 -17.62
N ARG A 137 -9.80 7.20 -18.89
CA ARG A 137 -10.79 6.33 -19.55
C ARG A 137 -10.12 5.06 -20.03
N GLY A 138 -10.24 3.96 -19.27
CA GLY A 138 -9.58 2.70 -19.59
C GLY A 138 -9.33 1.81 -18.38
N LEU A 139 -8.12 1.27 -18.24
CA LEU A 139 -7.77 0.31 -17.20
C LEU A 139 -6.79 0.94 -16.20
N LEU A 140 -7.17 0.96 -14.93
CA LEU A 140 -6.22 1.14 -13.82
C LEU A 140 -5.90 -0.23 -13.23
N PHE A 141 -4.62 -0.55 -13.13
CA PHE A 141 -4.14 -1.83 -12.64
C PHE A 141 -3.12 -1.59 -11.53
N ALA A 142 -3.36 -2.19 -10.36
CA ALA A 142 -2.50 -2.11 -9.20
C ALA A 142 -2.10 -3.52 -8.78
N ASN A 143 -0.83 -3.87 -8.97
CA ASN A 143 -0.31 -5.18 -8.59
C ASN A 143 0.60 -5.04 -7.37
N GLU A 144 0.28 -5.71 -6.26
CA GLU A 144 1.09 -5.69 -5.03
C GLU A 144 1.34 -4.25 -4.53
N TRP A 145 0.28 -3.43 -4.56
CA TRP A 145 0.32 -2.02 -4.13
C TRP A 145 -0.33 -1.81 -2.77
N LEU A 146 -1.45 -2.50 -2.51
CA LEU A 146 -2.27 -2.23 -1.34
C LEU A 146 -1.61 -2.79 -0.08
N ASP A 147 -0.93 -3.93 -0.15
CA ASP A 147 -0.15 -4.48 0.97
C ASP A 147 0.95 -3.53 1.46
N ASN A 148 1.48 -2.71 0.56
CA ASN A 148 2.51 -1.69 0.80
C ASN A 148 1.95 -0.36 1.35
N VAL A 149 0.63 -0.18 1.39
CA VAL A 149 0.04 1.01 2.03
C VAL A 149 0.22 0.91 3.56
N PRO A 150 0.90 1.87 4.21
CA PRO A 150 1.16 1.82 5.65
C PRO A 150 -0.13 1.89 6.46
N VAL A 151 -0.24 1.00 7.44
CA VAL A 151 -1.37 0.82 8.35
C VAL A 151 -0.89 0.78 9.80
N ASP A 152 -1.76 1.15 10.73
CA ASP A 152 -1.52 0.92 12.16
C ASP A 152 -1.97 -0.49 12.54
N VAL A 153 -1.33 -1.06 13.55
CA VAL A 153 -1.68 -2.37 14.11
C VAL A 153 -2.38 -2.15 15.43
N ALA A 154 -3.47 -2.87 15.66
CA ALA A 154 -4.11 -2.99 16.95
C ALA A 154 -3.84 -4.38 17.54
N GLU A 155 -3.67 -4.45 18.87
CA GLU A 155 -3.56 -5.68 19.64
C GLU A 155 -4.47 -5.59 20.87
N THR A 156 -5.16 -6.68 21.18
CA THR A 156 -6.04 -6.76 22.36
C THR A 156 -5.18 -7.00 23.61
N ASP A 157 -5.35 -6.16 24.64
CA ASP A 157 -4.63 -6.30 25.91
C ASP A 157 -5.28 -7.31 26.87
N GLU A 158 -4.69 -7.47 28.06
CA GLU A 158 -5.17 -8.36 29.14
C GLU A 158 -6.56 -8.00 29.67
N ASP A 159 -6.99 -6.74 29.50
CA ASP A 159 -8.32 -6.25 29.88
C ASP A 159 -9.36 -6.44 28.77
N GLY A 160 -8.96 -7.00 27.62
CA GLY A 160 -9.83 -7.19 26.45
C GLY A 160 -10.04 -5.93 25.62
N VAL A 161 -9.17 -4.92 25.76
CA VAL A 161 -9.25 -3.63 25.06
C VAL A 161 -8.29 -3.62 23.87
N PRO A 162 -8.76 -3.37 22.63
CA PRO A 162 -7.89 -3.12 21.49
C PRO A 162 -7.07 -1.84 21.70
N ARG A 163 -5.74 -1.97 21.69
CA ARG A 163 -4.78 -0.86 21.76
C ARG A 163 -3.96 -0.78 20.49
N LEU A 164 -3.56 0.43 20.12
CA LEU A 164 -2.56 0.62 19.07
C LEU A 164 -1.24 -0.01 19.51
N VAL A 165 -0.56 -0.67 18.58
CA VAL A 165 0.81 -1.12 18.75
C VAL A 165 1.74 -0.04 18.22
N LEU A 166 2.58 0.49 19.11
CA LEU A 166 3.63 1.44 18.74
C LEU A 166 4.93 0.69 18.50
N VAL A 167 5.79 1.24 17.65
CA VAL A 167 7.06 0.63 17.28
C VAL A 167 8.22 1.61 17.44
N ARG A 168 9.31 1.13 18.03
CA ARG A 168 10.60 1.83 18.12
C ARG A 168 11.43 1.65 16.84
N PRO A 169 12.48 2.47 16.62
CA PRO A 169 13.33 2.34 15.42
C PRO A 169 14.00 0.97 15.24
N ASP A 170 14.22 0.22 16.32
CA ASP A 170 14.80 -1.13 16.30
C ASP A 170 13.77 -2.25 16.00
N GLY A 171 12.49 -1.88 15.85
CA GLY A 171 11.36 -2.79 15.68
C GLY A 171 10.75 -3.30 16.97
N THR A 172 11.23 -2.86 18.14
CA THR A 172 10.62 -3.23 19.41
C THR A 172 9.22 -2.60 19.51
N GLU A 173 8.21 -3.45 19.61
CA GLU A 173 6.83 -3.04 19.81
C GLU A 173 6.56 -2.71 21.29
N VAL A 174 5.69 -1.73 21.53
CA VAL A 174 5.16 -1.39 22.85
C VAL A 174 3.67 -1.06 22.77
N PRO A 175 2.90 -1.31 23.84
CA PRO A 175 1.50 -0.92 23.88
C PRO A 175 1.32 0.60 23.77
N GLY A 176 0.37 1.01 22.96
CA GLY A 176 -0.11 2.39 22.82
C GLY A 176 -1.42 2.64 23.58
N GLY A 177 -2.11 3.72 23.22
CA GLY A 177 -3.44 4.02 23.73
C GLY A 177 -4.51 3.07 23.15
N PRO A 178 -5.71 3.01 23.76
CA PRO A 178 -6.87 2.37 23.15
C PRO A 178 -7.11 2.91 21.74
N VAL A 179 -7.55 2.04 20.82
CA VAL A 179 -7.95 2.49 19.49
C VAL A 179 -9.24 3.31 19.61
N ASP A 180 -9.31 4.47 18.98
CA ASP A 180 -10.46 5.37 19.03
C ASP A 180 -10.88 5.88 17.63
N GLY A 181 -11.91 6.72 17.59
CA GLY A 181 -12.33 7.44 16.39
C GLY A 181 -12.70 6.54 15.20
N GLU A 182 -12.25 6.95 14.01
CA GLU A 182 -12.55 6.23 12.76
C GLU A 182 -11.88 4.86 12.70
N ASP A 183 -10.73 4.70 13.35
CA ASP A 183 -9.99 3.45 13.36
C ASP A 183 -10.72 2.40 14.22
N ALA A 184 -11.28 2.80 15.36
CA ALA A 184 -12.13 1.92 16.18
C ALA A 184 -13.41 1.52 15.42
N ALA A 185 -14.05 2.47 14.73
CA ALA A 185 -15.22 2.18 13.91
C ALA A 185 -14.88 1.25 12.71
N TRP A 186 -13.69 1.39 12.14
CA TRP A 186 -13.20 0.50 11.09
C TRP A 186 -12.99 -0.92 11.63
N LEU A 187 -12.34 -1.07 12.80
CA LEU A 187 -12.16 -2.36 13.46
C LEU A 187 -13.51 -3.01 13.76
N GLU A 188 -14.43 -2.32 14.43
CA GLU A 188 -15.76 -2.86 14.76
C GLU A 188 -16.49 -3.43 13.54
N ARG A 189 -16.44 -2.68 12.43
CA ARG A 189 -17.13 -3.07 11.20
C ARG A 189 -16.42 -4.19 10.44
N TRP A 190 -15.12 -4.05 10.26
CA TRP A 190 -14.37 -4.89 9.36
C TRP A 190 -13.67 -5.98 10.14
N TRP A 191 -12.76 -5.65 11.06
CA TRP A 191 -11.92 -6.60 11.78
C TRP A 191 -12.13 -6.54 13.30
N PRO A 192 -13.31 -6.95 13.81
CA PRO A 192 -13.59 -6.86 15.24
C PRO A 192 -12.64 -7.77 16.01
N LEU A 193 -12.01 -7.24 17.04
CA LEU A 193 -11.12 -7.97 17.93
C LEU A 193 -11.91 -8.44 19.17
N PRO A 194 -12.06 -9.77 19.37
CA PRO A 194 -12.58 -10.32 20.61
C PRO A 194 -11.75 -9.91 21.84
N PRO A 195 -12.31 -9.95 23.06
CA PRO A 195 -11.58 -9.67 24.30
C PRO A 195 -10.70 -10.87 24.70
N GLU A 196 -9.80 -11.27 23.80
CA GLU A 196 -8.79 -12.31 23.99
C GLU A 196 -7.42 -11.67 23.74
N GLU A 197 -6.56 -11.70 24.77
CA GLU A 197 -5.24 -11.07 24.75
C GLU A 197 -4.39 -11.56 23.57
N GLY A 198 -3.68 -10.64 22.93
CA GLY A 198 -2.73 -10.93 21.85
C GLY A 198 -3.35 -11.08 20.46
N LEU A 199 -4.69 -10.99 20.33
CA LEU A 199 -5.31 -10.92 19.00
C LEU A 199 -5.01 -9.58 18.33
N ARG A 200 -4.59 -9.64 17.05
CA ARG A 200 -4.11 -8.50 16.27
C ARG A 200 -4.94 -8.23 15.02
N ALA A 201 -4.98 -6.97 14.63
CA ALA A 201 -5.58 -6.52 13.38
C ALA A 201 -4.79 -5.37 12.77
N GLU A 202 -4.57 -5.40 11.46
CA GLU A 202 -4.12 -4.25 10.70
C GLU A 202 -5.29 -3.34 10.31
N ILE A 203 -5.27 -2.09 10.77
CA ILE A 203 -6.33 -1.11 10.54
C ILE A 203 -6.24 -0.58 9.11
N GLY A 204 -7.06 -1.14 8.21
CA GLY A 204 -6.99 -0.92 6.76
C GLY A 204 -7.57 0.41 6.26
N LEU A 205 -8.09 1.28 7.13
CA LEU A 205 -8.74 2.54 6.71
C LEU A 205 -7.88 3.42 5.75
N PRO A 206 -6.57 3.62 5.96
CA PRO A 206 -5.73 4.35 5.01
C PRO A 206 -5.66 3.69 3.62
N ARG A 207 -5.67 2.35 3.58
CA ARG A 207 -5.65 1.54 2.37
C ARG A 207 -6.96 1.63 1.61
N ASP A 208 -8.08 1.55 2.31
CA ASP A 208 -9.43 1.74 1.73
C ASP A 208 -9.55 3.11 1.06
N ARG A 209 -9.04 4.16 1.74
CA ARG A 209 -9.01 5.53 1.22
C ARG A 209 -8.10 5.67 0.00
N ALA A 210 -6.92 5.07 0.04
CA ALA A 210 -5.98 5.08 -1.09
C ALA A 210 -6.59 4.39 -2.32
N TRP A 211 -7.17 3.20 -2.14
CA TRP A 211 -7.85 2.48 -3.22
C TRP A 211 -9.03 3.28 -3.78
N ALA A 212 -9.88 3.84 -2.91
CA ALA A 212 -11.00 4.67 -3.33
C ALA A 212 -10.55 5.89 -4.15
N ALA A 213 -9.47 6.56 -3.74
CA ALA A 213 -8.91 7.70 -4.47
C ALA A 213 -8.34 7.29 -5.84
N ALA A 214 -7.65 6.15 -5.92
CA ALA A 214 -7.16 5.63 -7.19
C ALA A 214 -8.32 5.31 -8.15
N VAL A 215 -9.36 4.61 -7.67
CA VAL A 215 -10.55 4.30 -8.47
C VAL A 215 -11.27 5.58 -8.92
N ALA A 216 -11.34 6.60 -8.08
CA ALA A 216 -11.96 7.89 -8.39
C ALA A 216 -11.23 8.68 -9.49
N SER A 217 -9.99 8.32 -9.84
CA SER A 217 -9.30 8.91 -10.99
C SER A 217 -9.89 8.48 -12.34
N LEU A 218 -10.61 7.36 -12.38
CA LEU A 218 -11.29 6.86 -13.58
C LEU A 218 -12.63 7.58 -13.79
N ASP A 219 -12.82 8.17 -14.97
CA ASP A 219 -14.14 8.60 -15.43
C ASP A 219 -14.98 7.41 -15.94
N ARG A 220 -14.34 6.52 -16.71
CA ARG A 220 -14.97 5.33 -17.29
C ARG A 220 -13.95 4.21 -17.45
N GLY A 221 -14.30 3.00 -17.02
CA GLY A 221 -13.46 1.84 -17.29
C GLY A 221 -13.45 0.85 -16.13
N LEU A 222 -12.29 0.24 -15.89
CA LEU A 222 -12.11 -0.80 -14.89
C LEU A 222 -10.88 -0.49 -14.03
N ALA A 223 -11.03 -0.66 -12.72
CA ALA A 223 -9.91 -0.69 -11.78
C ALA A 223 -9.74 -2.12 -11.26
N VAL A 224 -8.50 -2.61 -11.25
CA VAL A 224 -8.14 -3.93 -10.73
C VAL A 224 -7.00 -3.79 -9.73
N ALA A 225 -7.18 -4.38 -8.54
CA ALA A 225 -6.10 -4.59 -7.58
C ALA A 225 -5.84 -6.10 -7.43
N VAL A 226 -4.58 -6.50 -7.46
CA VAL A 226 -4.14 -7.88 -7.21
C VAL A 226 -3.16 -7.85 -6.04
N ASP A 227 -3.48 -8.54 -4.95
CA ASP A 227 -2.70 -8.44 -3.72
C ASP A 227 -2.86 -9.67 -2.83
N TYR A 228 -1.92 -9.87 -1.89
CA TYR A 228 -2.02 -10.89 -0.86
C TYR A 228 -3.05 -10.46 0.17
N ALA A 229 -4.08 -11.28 0.38
CA ALA A 229 -5.28 -10.81 1.04
C ALA A 229 -6.04 -11.91 1.79
N HIS A 230 -6.92 -11.47 2.68
CA HIS A 230 -7.89 -12.31 3.38
C HIS A 230 -9.27 -11.63 3.41
N THR A 231 -10.30 -12.37 3.82
CA THR A 231 -11.66 -11.86 4.06
C THR A 231 -12.04 -12.13 5.51
N ALA A 232 -13.17 -11.59 6.00
CA ALA A 232 -13.64 -11.77 7.38
C ALA A 232 -13.55 -13.21 7.92
N GLY A 233 -13.87 -14.23 7.10
CA GLY A 233 -13.85 -15.63 7.53
C GLY A 233 -12.47 -16.29 7.60
N ALA A 234 -11.41 -15.61 7.14
CA ALA A 234 -10.06 -16.15 7.02
C ALA A 234 -8.98 -15.21 7.62
N ARG A 235 -9.37 -14.29 8.50
CA ARG A 235 -8.44 -13.34 9.09
C ARG A 235 -7.46 -14.05 10.03
N PRO A 236 -6.15 -13.78 9.91
CA PRO A 236 -5.17 -14.38 10.80
C PRO A 236 -5.26 -13.73 12.20
N PRO A 237 -5.32 -14.53 13.27
CA PRO A 237 -5.51 -14.01 14.63
C PRO A 237 -4.35 -13.12 15.11
N PHE A 238 -3.15 -13.28 14.54
CA PHE A 238 -1.94 -12.56 14.92
C PHE A 238 -1.50 -11.53 13.88
N GLY A 239 -2.40 -11.14 12.96
CA GLY A 239 -2.07 -10.24 11.86
C GLY A 239 -1.14 -10.86 10.82
N THR A 240 -0.62 -10.00 9.95
CA THR A 240 0.24 -10.34 8.80
C THR A 240 1.37 -9.35 8.58
N LEU A 241 1.47 -8.27 9.36
CA LEU A 241 2.57 -7.33 9.25
C LEU A 241 3.91 -8.07 9.31
N THR A 242 4.69 -7.94 8.25
CA THR A 242 5.98 -8.61 8.14
C THR A 242 6.98 -7.72 7.42
N GLY A 243 8.26 -8.08 7.55
CA GLY A 243 9.34 -7.47 6.81
C GLY A 243 9.86 -8.43 5.76
N PHE A 244 10.36 -7.91 4.65
CA PHE A 244 11.13 -8.72 3.72
C PHE A 244 12.47 -8.07 3.37
N ARG A 245 13.49 -8.93 3.24
CA ARG A 245 14.84 -8.54 2.83
C ARG A 245 15.46 -9.64 1.99
N GLU A 246 15.93 -9.30 0.79
CA GLU A 246 16.53 -10.28 -0.14
C GLU A 246 15.64 -11.50 -0.40
N GLY A 247 14.33 -11.27 -0.53
CA GLY A 247 13.35 -12.30 -0.90
C GLY A 247 12.98 -13.22 0.25
N ARG A 248 13.41 -12.90 1.47
CA ARG A 248 13.11 -13.66 2.68
C ARG A 248 12.28 -12.83 3.62
N GLU A 249 11.28 -13.48 4.19
CA GLU A 249 10.52 -12.95 5.30
C GLU A 249 11.44 -12.81 6.53
N VAL A 250 11.33 -11.67 7.20
CA VAL A 250 12.10 -11.27 8.38
C VAL A 250 11.19 -10.50 9.33
N PRO A 251 11.55 -10.38 10.63
CA PRO A 251 10.79 -9.52 11.52
C PRO A 251 10.67 -8.09 10.97
N PRO A 252 9.50 -7.43 11.10
CA PRO A 252 9.31 -6.08 10.60
C PRO A 252 10.14 -5.11 11.44
N VAL A 253 10.95 -4.27 10.78
CA VAL A 253 11.69 -3.18 11.42
C VAL A 253 11.63 -1.96 10.50
N PRO A 254 11.19 -0.79 11.00
CA PRO A 254 11.05 0.42 10.20
C PRO A 254 12.40 1.15 10.03
N ASP A 255 13.42 0.43 9.54
CA ASP A 255 14.79 0.93 9.30
C ASP A 255 15.04 1.39 7.85
N GLY A 256 14.06 1.19 6.97
CA GLY A 256 14.11 1.51 5.54
C GLY A 256 15.00 0.58 4.71
N CYS A 257 15.56 -0.46 5.32
CA CYS A 257 16.32 -1.53 4.65
C CYS A 257 15.48 -2.78 4.38
N ARG A 258 14.19 -2.75 4.73
CA ARG A 258 13.23 -3.84 4.57
C ARG A 258 12.00 -3.31 3.86
N ASP A 259 11.43 -4.16 3.03
CA ASP A 259 10.07 -3.97 2.57
C ASP A 259 9.11 -4.35 3.71
N LEU A 260 8.12 -3.52 3.98
CA LEU A 260 7.17 -3.72 5.08
C LEU A 260 5.79 -3.86 4.48
N THR A 261 5.19 -5.03 4.65
CA THR A 261 3.90 -5.35 4.03
C THR A 261 2.94 -5.90 5.07
N ALA A 262 1.65 -5.76 4.79
CA ALA A 262 0.60 -6.46 5.51
C ALA A 262 -0.49 -6.87 4.53
N HIS A 263 -1.01 -8.09 4.65
CA HIS A 263 -2.08 -8.56 3.79
C HIS A 263 -3.31 -7.64 3.84
N VAL A 264 -4.05 -7.66 2.75
CA VAL A 264 -5.22 -6.82 2.55
C VAL A 264 -6.47 -7.47 3.15
N ALA A 265 -7.15 -6.76 4.06
CA ALA A 265 -8.54 -7.04 4.39
C ALA A 265 -9.44 -6.70 3.18
N LEU A 266 -9.52 -7.62 2.23
CA LEU A 266 -10.04 -7.34 0.88
C LEU A 266 -11.52 -6.96 0.86
N ASP A 267 -12.27 -7.49 1.82
CA ASP A 267 -13.67 -7.17 2.02
C ASP A 267 -13.89 -5.71 2.44
N ALA A 268 -12.96 -5.11 3.18
CA ALA A 268 -12.99 -3.70 3.56
C ALA A 268 -12.69 -2.77 2.37
N CYS A 269 -11.71 -3.14 1.53
CA CYS A 269 -11.35 -2.35 0.34
C CYS A 269 -12.41 -2.40 -0.78
N ARG A 270 -13.44 -3.25 -0.68
CA ARG A 270 -14.44 -3.43 -1.73
C ARG A 270 -15.36 -2.21 -1.85
N LEU A 271 -15.21 -1.47 -2.93
CA LEU A 271 -16.15 -0.40 -3.31
C LEU A 271 -17.50 -0.94 -3.81
N PRO A 272 -18.58 -0.13 -3.76
CA PRO A 272 -19.87 -0.50 -4.35
C PRO A 272 -19.73 -0.96 -5.82
N GLY A 273 -20.34 -2.10 -6.15
CA GLY A 273 -20.22 -2.71 -7.48
C GLY A 273 -18.93 -3.50 -7.73
N GLY A 274 -17.95 -3.44 -6.81
CA GLY A 274 -16.72 -4.22 -6.89
C GLY A 274 -16.96 -5.74 -6.75
N ARG A 275 -16.07 -6.52 -7.35
CA ARG A 275 -16.02 -7.99 -7.25
C ARG A 275 -14.73 -8.41 -6.58
N LEU A 276 -14.81 -9.39 -5.69
CA LEU A 276 -13.65 -10.04 -5.08
C LEU A 276 -13.56 -11.44 -5.66
N LEU A 277 -12.38 -11.82 -6.11
CA LEU A 277 -12.12 -13.12 -6.71
C LEU A 277 -10.79 -13.62 -6.15
N THR A 278 -10.72 -14.92 -5.87
CA THR A 278 -9.42 -15.57 -5.69
C THR A 278 -8.71 -15.66 -7.03
N GLN A 279 -7.37 -15.75 -7.01
CA GLN A 279 -6.59 -15.99 -8.22
C GLN A 279 -7.09 -17.22 -8.99
N ARG A 280 -7.49 -18.29 -8.27
CA ARG A 280 -8.03 -19.52 -8.87
C ARG A 280 -9.35 -19.30 -9.61
N GLU A 281 -10.19 -18.38 -9.17
CA GLU A 281 -11.48 -18.09 -9.82
C GLU A 281 -11.34 -17.10 -10.99
N ALA A 282 -10.27 -16.31 -11.01
CA ALA A 282 -9.99 -15.34 -12.06
C ALA A 282 -9.26 -15.93 -13.28
N LEU A 283 -8.62 -17.10 -13.13
CA LEU A 283 -7.87 -17.83 -14.15
C LEU A 283 -8.66 -19.04 -14.69
#